data_AF-A0A8W8KT72-F1
#
_entry.id   AF-A0A8W8KT72-F1
#
_cell.length_a   1.000
_cell.length_b   1.000
_cell.length_c   1.000
_cell.angle_alpha   90.00
_cell.angle_beta   90.00
_cell.angle_gamma   90.00
#
_symmetry.space_group_name_H-M   'P 1'
#
loop_
_entity.id
_entity.type
_entity.pdbx_description
1 polymer ?
#
loop_
_entity_poly.entity_id
_entity_poly.type
_entity_poly.pdbx_seq_one_letter_code
_entity_poly.pdbx_strand_id
1 'polypeptide(L)' 'MDLSERGLTAGKLVDMKWKLGVAVCSDECKSLNSPFVAMTLKVADASGKISTHTFELTIPQFQNFSEQMKDMAARMEMI' A
#
# COMPACT_ATOMS: atom_id res chain seq x y z
N MET A 1 3.94 34.02 1.09
CA MET A 1 4.30 32.87 0.25
C MET A 1 3.29 31.78 0.54
N ASP A 2 2.37 31.59 -0.39
CA ASP A 2 1.27 30.63 -0.30
C ASP A 2 1.80 29.22 -0.57
N LEU A 3 1.38 28.23 0.21
CA LEU A 3 1.78 26.84 0.07
C LEU A 3 1.08 26.15 -1.12
N SER A 4 0.12 26.82 -1.78
CA SER A 4 -0.63 26.32 -2.93
C SER A 4 0.20 26.18 -4.23
N GLU A 5 1.32 26.89 -4.37
CA GLU A 5 2.18 26.86 -5.57
C GLU A 5 3.27 25.78 -5.54
N ARG A 6 3.51 25.13 -4.39
CA ARG A 6 4.20 23.84 -4.38
C ARG A 6 3.17 22.80 -4.76
N GLY A 7 2.89 22.67 -6.05
CA GLY A 7 2.16 21.50 -6.56
C GLY A 7 2.77 20.28 -5.92
N LEU A 8 2.06 19.67 -4.96
CA LEU A 8 2.46 18.42 -4.35
C LEU A 8 2.47 17.44 -5.50
N THR A 9 3.65 17.22 -6.08
CA THR A 9 3.85 16.16 -7.05
C THR A 9 3.83 14.87 -6.26
N ALA A 10 2.64 14.47 -5.83
CA ALA A 10 2.39 13.16 -5.29
C ALA A 10 2.84 12.18 -6.38
N GLY A 11 3.70 11.24 -6.01
CA GLY A 11 4.19 10.24 -6.96
C GLY A 11 3.02 9.48 -7.58
N LYS A 12 3.11 9.18 -8.88
CA LYS A 12 2.08 8.43 -9.58
C LYS A 12 2.23 6.95 -9.28
N LEU A 13 1.19 6.31 -8.75
CA LEU A 13 1.15 4.87 -8.61
C LEU A 13 1.12 4.22 -10.01
N VAL A 14 2.12 3.40 -10.32
CA VAL A 14 2.32 2.75 -11.63
C VAL A 14 1.89 1.28 -11.60
N ASP A 15 2.19 0.58 -10.50
CA ASP A 15 1.91 -0.85 -10.35
C ASP A 15 1.65 -1.14 -8.86
N MET A 16 0.75 -2.07 -8.60
CA MET A 16 0.43 -2.55 -7.26
C MET A 16 0.25 -4.06 -7.32
N LYS A 17 1.11 -4.76 -6.58
CA LYS A 17 1.05 -6.22 -6.43
C LYS A 17 0.90 -6.57 -4.97
N TRP A 18 0.21 -7.67 -4.69
CA TRP A 18 0.04 -8.18 -3.35
C TRP A 18 0.08 -9.70 -3.33
N LYS A 19 0.41 -10.27 -2.17
CA LYS A 19 0.44 -11.70 -1.90
C LYS A 19 -0.05 -11.96 -0.48
N LEU A 20 -0.90 -12.96 -0.29
CA LEU A 20 -1.24 -13.48 1.04
C LEU A 20 -0.22 -14.55 1.44
N GLY A 21 0.41 -14.39 2.60
CA GLY A 21 1.38 -15.31 3.17
C GLY A 21 1.00 -15.73 4.59
N VAL A 22 1.64 -16.78 5.08
CA VAL A 22 1.55 -17.23 6.48
C VAL A 22 2.98 -17.38 6.99
N ALA A 23 3.29 -16.75 8.13
CA ALA A 23 4.58 -16.91 8.76
C ALA A 23 4.59 -18.17 9.65
N VAL A 24 5.62 -19.01 9.50
CA VAL A 24 5.87 -20.19 10.33
C VAL A 24 7.28 -20.07 10.92
N CYS A 25 7.43 -20.19 12.23
CA CYS A 25 8.72 -20.15 12.93
C CYS A 25 8.86 -21.38 13.83
N SER A 26 10.05 -21.97 13.92
CA SER A 26 10.27 -23.28 14.56
C SER A 26 10.29 -23.26 16.08
N ASP A 27 10.66 -22.13 16.70
CA ASP A 27 11.02 -22.11 18.11
C ASP A 27 10.23 -21.02 18.85
N GLU A 28 9.29 -21.46 19.69
CA GLU A 28 8.64 -20.71 20.78
C GLU A 28 8.17 -19.27 20.49
N CYS A 29 7.13 -19.07 19.67
CA CYS A 29 6.37 -17.81 19.72
C CYS A 29 4.91 -17.94 19.28
N LYS A 30 4.01 -17.17 19.94
CA LYS A 30 2.54 -17.19 19.80
C LYS A 30 2.00 -16.86 18.39
N SER A 31 2.86 -16.49 17.44
CA SER A 31 2.50 -16.06 16.09
C SER A 31 2.41 -17.19 15.06
N LEU A 32 2.67 -18.44 15.47
CA LEU A 32 2.53 -19.63 14.65
C LEU A 32 1.14 -19.60 13.99
N ASN A 33 1.07 -19.42 12.65
CA ASN A 33 -0.15 -19.24 11.85
C ASN A 33 -0.73 -17.83 11.75
N SER A 34 0.08 -16.77 11.85
CA SER A 34 -0.40 -15.40 11.57
C SER A 34 -0.33 -15.11 10.07
N PRO A 35 -1.47 -14.99 9.37
CA PRO A 35 -1.47 -14.56 7.99
C PRO A 35 -1.10 -13.07 7.88
N PHE A 36 -0.44 -12.72 6.80
CA PHE A 36 -0.07 -11.36 6.46
C PHE A 36 -0.21 -11.13 4.96
N VAL A 37 -0.36 -9.88 4.56
CA VAL A 37 -0.34 -9.48 3.15
C VAL A 37 0.95 -8.74 2.87
N ALA A 38 1.78 -9.28 1.97
CA ALA A 38 2.92 -8.58 1.42
C ALA A 38 2.47 -7.75 0.22
N MET A 39 2.70 -6.44 0.26
CA MET A 39 2.39 -5.52 -0.82
C MET A 39 3.66 -4.95 -1.44
N THR A 40 3.66 -4.80 -2.76
CA THR A 40 4.70 -4.11 -3.53
C THR A 40 4.05 -3.03 -4.40
N LEU A 41 4.46 -1.79 -4.19
CA LEU A 41 4.03 -0.62 -4.96
C LEU A 41 5.17 -0.13 -5.83
N LYS A 42 4.88 0.22 -7.09
CA LYS A 42 5.79 1.01 -7.93
C LYS A 42 5.24 2.40 -8.10
N VAL A 43 6.05 3.41 -7.79
CA VAL A 43 5.66 4.82 -7.83
C VAL A 43 6.63 5.56 -8.73
N ALA A 44 6.11 6.32 -9.69
CA ALA A 44 6.90 7.25 -10.51
C ALA A 44 6.89 8.64 -9.88
N ASP A 45 8.07 9.24 -9.69
CA ASP A 45 8.17 10.64 -9.29
C ASP A 45 7.93 11.59 -10.49
N ALA A 46 8.01 12.90 -10.24
CA ALA A 46 7.80 13.93 -11.26
C ALA A 46 8.81 13.86 -12.43
N SER A 47 9.98 13.23 -12.23
CA SER A 47 10.97 12.99 -13.29
C SER A 47 10.70 11.71 -14.10
N GLY A 48 9.69 10.93 -13.71
CA GLY A 48 9.39 9.62 -14.29
C GLY A 48 10.25 8.49 -13.73
N LYS A 49 11.12 8.75 -12.76
CA LYS A 49 11.91 7.71 -12.09
C LYS A 49 10.99 6.85 -11.23
N ILE A 50 11.09 5.54 -11.41
CA ILE A 50 10.27 4.56 -10.68
C ILE A 50 11.02 4.07 -9.44
N SER A 51 10.40 4.21 -8.27
CA SER A 51 10.79 3.54 -7.03
C SER A 51 9.88 2.34 -6.73
N THR A 52 10.42 1.33 -6.05
CA THR A 52 9.65 0.18 -5.57
C THR A 52 9.62 0.20 -4.05
N HIS A 53 8.44 0.08 -3.47
CA HIS A 53 8.22 0.02 -2.03
C HIS A 53 7.54 -1.30 -1.69
N THR A 54 8.12 -2.05 -0.75
CA THR A 54 7.55 -3.32 -0.28
C THR A 54 7.37 -3.28 1.22
N PHE A 55 6.20 -3.73 1.69
CA PHE A 55 5.86 -3.78 3.10
C PHE A 55 4.84 -4.88 3.37
N GLU A 56 4.70 -5.26 4.64
CA GLU A 56 3.74 -6.25 5.11
C GLU A 56 2.64 -5.59 5.93
N LEU A 57 1.43 -6.11 5.79
CA LEU A 57 0.27 -5.71 6.59
C LEU A 57 -0.27 -6.94 7.31
N THR A 58 -0.68 -6.75 8.56
CA THR A 58 -1.59 -7.71 9.21
C THR A 58 -2.94 -7.73 8.48
N ILE A 59 -3.72 -8.80 8.64
CA ILE A 59 -5.04 -8.90 8.00
C ILE A 59 -5.96 -7.72 8.33
N PRO A 60 -6.09 -7.27 9.60
CA PRO A 60 -6.93 -6.11 9.90
C PRO A 60 -6.45 -4.82 9.25
N GLN A 61 -5.12 -4.59 9.18
CA GLN A 61 -4.57 -3.42 8.49
C GLN A 61 -4.87 -3.46 6.99
N PHE A 62 -4.79 -4.63 6.35
CA PHE A 62 -5.12 -4.79 4.95
C PHE A 62 -6.62 -4.60 4.67
N GLN A 63 -7.50 -5.08 5.55
CA GLN A 63 -8.95 -4.86 5.43
C GLN A 63 -9.28 -3.36 5.45
N ASN A 64 -8.75 -2.62 6.44
CA ASN A 64 -8.92 -1.17 6.52
C ASN A 64 -8.34 -0.45 5.28
N PHE A 65 -7.15 -0.86 4.81
CA PHE A 65 -6.58 -0.32 3.57
C PHE A 65 -7.50 -0.56 2.36
N SER A 66 -8.04 -1.77 2.21
CA SER A 66 -8.93 -2.10 1.10
C SER A 66 -10.24 -1.33 1.13
N GLU A 67 -10.80 -1.07 2.31
CA GLU A 67 -12.01 -0.25 2.48
C GLU A 67 -11.74 1.20 2.06
N GLN A 68 -10.65 1.80 2.53
CA GLN A 68 -10.27 3.16 2.14
C GLN A 68 -10.06 3.29 0.63
N MET A 69 -9.43 2.30 -0.02
CA MET A 69 -9.24 2.31 -1.47
C MET A 69 -10.58 2.24 -2.24
N LYS A 70 -11.58 1.49 -1.74
CA LYS A 70 -12.91 1.44 -2.34
C LYS A 70 -13.66 2.76 -2.19
N ASP A 71 -13.60 3.37 -1.01
CA ASP A 71 -14.19 4.68 -0.75
C ASP A 71 -13.56 5.75 -1.64
N MET A 72 -12.23 5.72 -1.80
CA MET A 72 -11.52 6.62 -2.72
C MET A 72 -11.97 6.42 -4.16
N ALA A 73 -12.04 5.16 -4.64
CA ALA A 73 -12.49 4.85 -6.00
C ALA A 73 -13.93 5.33 -6.23
N ALA A 74 -14.86 5.03 -5.33
CA ALA A 74 -16.26 5.45 -5.44
C ALA A 74 -16.39 6.97 -5.53
N ARG A 75 -15.60 7.72 -4.77
CA ARG A 75 -15.61 9.20 -4.83
C ARG A 75 -15.00 9.76 -6.11
N MET A 76 -14.07 9.05 -6.75
CA MET A 76 -13.47 9.45 -8.02
C MET A 76 -14.38 9.13 -9.21
N GLU A 77 -15.18 8.06 -9.13
CA GLU A 77 -16.15 7.66 -10.17
C GLU A 77 -17.41 8.55 -10.19
N MET A 78 -17.71 9.26 -9.11
CA MET A 78 -18.87 10.17 -9.01
C MET A 78 -18.65 11.55 -9.66
N ILE A 79 -17.57 11.75 -10.44
CA ILE A 79 -17.22 13.02 -11.11
C ILE A 79 -17.42 12.90 -12.62
#